data_AF-A0AAV3TBS7-F1
#
_entry.id   AF-A0AAV3TBS7-F1
#
_cell.length_a   1.000
_cell.length_b   1.000
_cell.length_c   1.000
_cell.angle_alpha   90.00
_cell.angle_beta   90.00
_cell.angle_gamma   90.00
#
_symmetry.space_group_name_H-M   'P 1'
#
loop_
_entity.id
_entity.type
_entity.pdbx_description
1 polymer ?
#
loop_
_entity_poly.entity_id
_entity_poly.type
_entity_poly.pdbx_seq_one_letter_code
_entity_poly.pdbx_strand_id
1 'polypeptide(L)'
;MGNTASDVKDDEKSSYERCSWYIIEIDGSHELPEEAEEEAMAAIEGERYETEGKLVLEEIMNADEQYLRYDDQYYDPVVEKEGDTSYLTAHKTTPETGPLTLENGIGDDIVVDLSLTYEGDDFLSETVEIEEGNDVKIASEKGYPYGSYEGTLETETLSENIGWTAASQKVKREPRYDIHEEYVQGPWVGDYDTRPCSWDEDGELKR
;
A
#
# COMPACT_ATOMS: atom_id res chain seq x y z
N MET A 1 -55.13 9.06 -4.96
CA MET A 1 -53.81 9.65 -5.29
C MET A 1 -52.96 9.60 -4.04
N GLY A 2 -51.73 9.09 -4.14
CA GLY A 2 -50.81 8.95 -3.02
C GLY A 2 -50.34 7.50 -2.83
N ASN A 3 -49.77 6.89 -3.87
CA ASN A 3 -49.01 5.65 -3.76
C ASN A 3 -47.60 6.07 -3.33
N THR A 4 -47.29 6.02 -2.04
CA THR A 4 -45.92 6.11 -1.55
C THR A 4 -45.27 4.76 -1.75
N ALA A 5 -44.57 4.61 -2.87
CA ALA A 5 -43.56 3.58 -3.03
C ALA A 5 -42.43 3.92 -2.03
N SER A 6 -42.27 3.06 -1.02
CA SER A 6 -41.08 3.07 -0.20
C SER A 6 -39.90 2.66 -1.07
N ASP A 7 -38.99 3.60 -1.29
CA ASP A 7 -37.59 3.35 -1.63
C ASP A 7 -37.04 2.32 -0.63
N VAL A 8 -36.95 1.07 -1.06
CA VAL A 8 -36.08 0.09 -0.43
C VAL A 8 -34.76 0.21 -1.18
N LYS A 9 -33.83 0.95 -0.60
CA LYS A 9 -32.42 0.79 -0.92
C LYS A 9 -32.06 -0.61 -0.44
N ASP A 10 -32.03 -1.58 -1.37
CA ASP A 10 -31.31 -2.81 -1.14
C ASP A 10 -29.82 -2.42 -1.07
N ASP A 11 -29.34 -2.17 0.15
CA ASP A 11 -27.94 -2.41 0.49
C ASP A 11 -27.75 -3.91 0.36
N GLU A 12 -27.54 -4.35 -0.88
CA GLU A 12 -27.12 -5.70 -1.22
C GLU A 12 -25.85 -5.98 -0.42
N LYS A 13 -26.00 -6.84 0.58
CA LYS A 13 -24.93 -7.17 1.51
C LYS A 13 -23.84 -7.86 0.68
N SER A 14 -22.63 -7.28 0.67
CA SER A 14 -21.44 -7.84 0.01
C SER A 14 -21.40 -9.35 0.24
N SER A 15 -21.28 -10.10 -0.85
CA SER A 15 -21.20 -11.56 -0.79
C SER A 15 -19.85 -12.03 -0.28
N TYR A 16 -18.85 -11.15 -0.32
CA TYR A 16 -17.49 -11.43 0.12
C TYR A 16 -17.04 -10.55 1.30
N GLU A 17 -16.21 -11.12 2.18
CA GLU A 17 -15.45 -10.36 3.18
C GLU A 17 -14.35 -9.55 2.49
N ARG A 18 -14.22 -8.26 2.82
CA ARG A 18 -13.22 -7.38 2.21
C ARG A 18 -11.81 -7.72 2.67
N CYS A 19 -10.90 -7.81 1.71
CA CYS A 19 -9.47 -7.88 1.97
C CYS A 19 -8.95 -6.52 2.42
N SER A 20 -8.24 -6.48 3.55
CA SER A 20 -7.67 -5.24 4.09
C SER A 20 -6.25 -4.93 3.55
N TRP A 21 -5.78 -5.68 2.57
CA TRP A 21 -4.40 -5.57 2.09
C TRP A 21 -4.22 -4.42 1.11
N TYR A 22 -3.19 -3.61 1.31
CA TYR A 22 -2.92 -2.48 0.42
C TYR A 22 -2.65 -2.88 -1.05
N ILE A 23 -2.06 -4.05 -1.26
CA ILE A 23 -1.80 -4.65 -2.58
C ILE A 23 -2.48 -6.03 -2.64
N ILE A 24 -3.26 -6.28 -3.68
CA ILE A 24 -3.92 -7.55 -3.95
C ILE A 24 -3.23 -8.21 -5.14
N GLU A 25 -2.71 -9.43 -4.96
CA GLU A 25 -2.05 -10.17 -6.04
C GLU A 25 -3.07 -10.96 -6.84
N ILE A 26 -3.01 -10.84 -8.16
CA ILE A 26 -3.92 -11.49 -9.12
C ILE A 26 -3.38 -12.85 -9.58
N ASP A 27 -2.12 -13.20 -9.27
CA ASP A 27 -1.39 -14.31 -9.90
C ASP A 27 -1.53 -15.68 -9.22
N GLY A 28 -2.75 -16.17 -8.96
CA GLY A 28 -3.05 -17.57 -8.59
C GLY A 28 -2.38 -18.12 -7.31
N SER A 29 -1.51 -17.35 -6.67
CA SER A 29 -0.94 -17.57 -5.34
C SER A 29 -1.92 -17.15 -4.23
N HIS A 30 -2.95 -16.39 -4.64
CA HIS A 30 -4.11 -15.96 -3.88
C HIS A 30 -5.37 -16.57 -4.48
N GLU A 31 -6.22 -17.17 -3.66
CA GLU A 31 -7.53 -17.66 -4.10
C GLU A 31 -8.52 -16.50 -4.11
N LEU A 32 -8.35 -15.57 -5.05
CA LEU A 32 -9.37 -14.60 -5.42
C LEU A 32 -10.63 -15.34 -5.87
N PRO A 33 -11.83 -14.78 -5.63
CA PRO A 33 -13.02 -15.24 -6.34
C PRO A 33 -12.77 -15.20 -7.86
N GLU A 34 -13.11 -16.29 -8.56
CA GLU A 34 -12.85 -16.45 -10.01
C GLU A 34 -13.35 -15.25 -10.82
N GLU A 35 -14.55 -14.77 -10.51
CA GLU A 35 -15.15 -13.60 -11.17
C GLU A 35 -14.32 -12.33 -10.96
N ALA A 36 -13.76 -12.11 -9.76
CA ALA A 36 -12.91 -10.95 -9.48
C ALA A 36 -11.53 -11.04 -10.16
N GLU A 37 -10.99 -12.26 -10.27
CA GLU A 37 -9.74 -12.51 -11.01
C GLU A 37 -9.94 -12.23 -12.52
N GLU A 38 -11.04 -12.72 -13.09
CA GLU A 38 -11.39 -12.47 -14.50
C GLU A 38 -11.59 -10.97 -14.80
N GLU A 39 -12.31 -10.25 -13.93
CA GLU A 39 -12.50 -8.80 -14.02
C GLU A 39 -11.15 -8.06 -14.03
N ALA A 40 -10.28 -8.36 -13.06
CA ALA A 40 -8.97 -7.73 -12.91
C ALA A 40 -8.06 -8.05 -14.11
N MET A 41 -7.96 -9.31 -14.51
CA MET A 41 -7.15 -9.72 -15.66
C MET A 41 -7.63 -9.07 -16.95
N ALA A 42 -8.94 -9.03 -17.20
CA ALA A 42 -9.49 -8.40 -18.39
C ALA A 42 -9.19 -6.89 -18.44
N ALA A 43 -9.23 -6.19 -17.30
CA ALA A 43 -8.86 -4.78 -17.23
C ALA A 43 -7.34 -4.56 -17.42
N ILE A 44 -6.50 -5.46 -16.90
CA ILE A 44 -5.04 -5.39 -17.02
C ILE A 44 -4.55 -5.68 -18.46
N GLU A 45 -5.09 -6.74 -19.08
CA GLU A 45 -4.66 -7.19 -20.41
C GLU A 45 -5.42 -6.51 -21.55
N GLY A 46 -6.70 -6.23 -21.35
CA GLY A 46 -7.63 -5.66 -22.34
C GLY A 46 -7.86 -4.16 -22.20
N GLU A 47 -7.16 -3.48 -21.30
CA GLU A 47 -7.28 -2.05 -20.94
C GLU A 47 -8.60 -1.66 -20.23
N ARG A 48 -9.71 -2.37 -20.47
CA ARG A 48 -11.01 -2.11 -19.85
C ARG A 48 -11.87 -3.38 -19.76
N TYR A 49 -12.51 -3.58 -18.61
CA TYR A 49 -13.59 -4.55 -18.41
C TYR A 49 -14.92 -3.82 -18.25
N GLU A 50 -16.01 -4.43 -18.70
CA GLU A 50 -17.37 -3.89 -18.68
C GLU A 50 -18.36 -4.98 -18.27
N THR A 51 -19.27 -4.66 -17.35
CA THR A 51 -20.36 -5.55 -16.95
C THR A 51 -21.64 -4.78 -16.61
N GLU A 52 -22.78 -5.44 -16.78
CA GLU A 52 -24.06 -4.96 -16.25
C GLU A 52 -24.13 -5.31 -14.75
N GLY A 53 -24.36 -4.31 -13.89
CA GLY A 53 -24.38 -4.48 -12.44
C GLY A 53 -23.06 -4.09 -11.77
N LYS A 54 -22.80 -4.67 -10.60
CA LYS A 54 -21.60 -4.39 -9.80
C LYS A 54 -20.45 -5.31 -10.20
N LEU A 55 -19.22 -4.83 -10.00
CA LEU A 55 -18.02 -5.64 -10.11
C LEU A 55 -17.81 -6.43 -8.83
N VAL A 56 -17.45 -7.70 -8.95
CA VAL A 56 -17.09 -8.54 -7.80
C VAL A 56 -15.81 -8.04 -7.14
N LEU A 57 -14.88 -7.49 -7.94
CA LEU A 57 -13.65 -6.88 -7.45
C LEU A 57 -13.96 -5.75 -6.45
N GLU A 58 -14.96 -4.91 -6.70
CA GLU A 58 -15.38 -3.81 -5.80
C GLU A 58 -16.01 -4.32 -4.47
N GLU A 59 -16.42 -5.60 -4.42
CA GLU A 59 -16.90 -6.22 -3.19
C GLU A 59 -15.75 -6.66 -2.28
N ILE A 60 -14.67 -7.18 -2.86
CA ILE A 60 -13.52 -7.71 -2.12
C ILE A 60 -12.44 -6.67 -1.80
N MET A 61 -12.41 -5.55 -2.53
CA MET A 61 -11.42 -4.49 -2.37
C MET A 61 -12.02 -3.09 -2.51
N ASN A 62 -11.34 -2.10 -1.92
CA ASN A 62 -11.55 -0.68 -2.13
C ASN A 62 -10.58 -0.17 -3.21
N ALA A 63 -11.08 -0.02 -4.44
CA ALA A 63 -10.30 0.44 -5.59
C ALA A 63 -9.64 1.82 -5.39
N ASP A 64 -10.22 2.69 -4.55
CA ASP A 64 -9.67 4.03 -4.29
C ASP A 64 -8.45 4.03 -3.34
N GLU A 65 -8.23 2.93 -2.60
CA GLU A 65 -7.22 2.85 -1.54
C GLU A 65 -6.23 1.70 -1.72
N GLN A 66 -6.47 0.81 -2.68
CA GLN A 66 -5.73 -0.45 -2.85
C GLN A 66 -5.31 -0.64 -4.30
N TYR A 67 -4.19 -1.34 -4.49
CA TYR A 67 -3.60 -1.59 -5.80
C TYR A 67 -3.64 -3.08 -6.15
N LEU A 68 -3.56 -3.38 -7.43
CA LEU A 68 -3.40 -4.74 -7.94
C LEU A 68 -1.93 -5.03 -8.25
N ARG A 69 -1.50 -6.29 -8.09
CA ARG A 69 -0.21 -6.77 -8.56
C ARG A 69 -0.38 -7.97 -9.49
N TYR A 70 0.26 -7.90 -10.65
CA TYR A 70 0.28 -8.96 -11.65
C TYR A 70 1.61 -8.90 -12.42
N ASP A 71 2.26 -10.06 -12.63
CA ASP A 71 3.55 -10.16 -13.35
C ASP A 71 4.60 -9.13 -12.89
N ASP A 72 4.78 -9.03 -11.56
CA ASP A 72 5.69 -8.09 -10.89
C ASP A 72 5.41 -6.59 -11.16
N GLN A 73 4.24 -6.26 -11.69
CA GLN A 73 3.81 -4.89 -11.95
C GLN A 73 2.61 -4.51 -11.07
N TYR A 74 2.55 -3.24 -10.71
CA TYR A 74 1.46 -2.67 -9.94
C TYR A 74 0.50 -1.91 -10.82
N TYR A 75 -0.79 -1.97 -10.47
CA TYR A 75 -1.86 -1.32 -11.20
C TYR A 75 -2.79 -0.59 -10.24
N ASP A 76 -3.20 0.60 -10.64
CA ASP A 76 -4.22 1.43 -10.02
C ASP A 76 -5.58 1.07 -10.64
N PRO A 77 -6.47 0.36 -9.93
CA PRO A 77 -7.79 0.02 -10.44
C PRO A 77 -8.71 1.24 -10.34
N VAL A 78 -9.34 1.61 -11.45
CA VAL A 78 -10.33 2.69 -11.52
C VAL A 78 -11.67 2.09 -11.89
N VAL A 79 -12.66 2.28 -11.02
CA VAL A 79 -14.03 1.84 -11.23
C VAL A 79 -14.92 3.03 -11.59
N GLU A 80 -15.55 2.97 -12.75
CA GLU A 80 -16.53 3.96 -13.21
C GLU A 80 -17.91 3.33 -13.35
N LYS A 81 -18.97 4.09 -13.06
CA LYS A 81 -20.37 3.64 -13.21
C LYS A 81 -21.15 4.58 -14.10
N GLU A 82 -21.77 4.05 -15.15
CA GLU A 82 -22.69 4.79 -16.02
C GLU A 82 -24.04 4.08 -16.09
N GLY A 83 -25.03 4.58 -15.35
CA GLY A 83 -26.34 3.93 -15.26
C GLY A 83 -26.22 2.59 -14.53
N ASP A 84 -26.62 1.51 -15.20
CA ASP A 84 -26.56 0.14 -14.68
C ASP A 84 -25.27 -0.59 -15.11
N THR A 85 -24.36 0.08 -15.81
CA THR A 85 -23.11 -0.50 -16.30
C THR A 85 -21.93 -0.04 -15.46
N SER A 86 -21.11 -0.99 -15.02
CA SER A 86 -19.84 -0.74 -14.35
C SER A 86 -18.67 -1.01 -15.30
N TYR A 87 -17.62 -0.21 -15.16
CA TYR A 87 -16.40 -0.30 -15.93
C TYR A 87 -15.20 -0.34 -15.01
N LEU A 88 -14.24 -1.20 -15.33
CA LEU A 88 -12.96 -1.30 -14.64
C LEU A 88 -11.83 -1.03 -15.63
N THR A 89 -10.94 -0.13 -15.29
CA THR A 89 -9.67 0.08 -15.98
C THR A 89 -8.52 -0.09 -15.00
N ALA A 90 -7.40 -0.67 -15.42
CA ALA A 90 -6.23 -0.87 -14.56
C ALA A 90 -5.02 -0.13 -15.16
N HIS A 91 -4.55 0.92 -14.49
CA HIS A 91 -3.44 1.72 -14.98
C HIS A 91 -2.13 1.32 -14.31
N LYS A 92 -1.10 1.03 -15.09
CA LYS A 92 0.24 0.76 -14.53
C LYS A 92 0.71 1.92 -13.66
N THR A 93 1.16 1.60 -12.46
CA THR A 93 1.57 2.59 -11.46
C THR A 93 2.73 2.08 -10.60
N THR A 94 3.18 2.92 -9.67
CA THR A 94 4.07 2.52 -8.58
C THR A 94 3.45 3.03 -7.29
N PRO A 95 2.89 2.15 -6.44
CA PRO A 95 2.29 2.54 -5.17
C PRO A 95 3.32 3.24 -4.29
N GLU A 96 2.84 4.06 -3.37
CA GLU A 96 3.69 4.78 -2.41
C GLU A 96 3.47 4.25 -0.98
N THR A 97 4.56 4.18 -0.20
CA THR A 97 4.54 3.91 1.24
C THR A 97 4.34 5.18 2.06
N GLY A 98 4.25 5.02 3.38
CA GLY A 98 4.30 6.16 4.28
C GLY A 98 5.73 6.72 4.42
N PRO A 99 5.88 7.86 5.12
CA PRO A 99 7.18 8.50 5.32
C PRO A 99 8.15 7.62 6.12
N LEU A 100 9.44 7.93 6.00
CA LEU A 100 10.48 7.41 6.88
C LEU A 100 10.40 8.11 8.24
N THR A 101 10.44 7.35 9.33
CA THR A 101 10.49 7.91 10.68
C THR A 101 11.88 7.72 11.25
N LEU A 102 12.47 8.81 11.75
CA LEU A 102 13.72 8.80 12.50
C LEU A 102 13.41 9.19 13.95
N GLU A 103 13.76 8.33 14.90
CA GLU A 103 13.62 8.61 16.33
C GLU A 103 14.98 8.88 16.96
N ASN A 104 15.07 9.94 17.76
CA ASN A 104 16.26 10.24 18.53
C ASN A 104 16.24 9.48 19.87
N GLY A 105 17.04 8.42 19.95
CA GLY A 105 17.30 7.66 21.18
C GLY A 105 18.56 8.11 21.93
N ILE A 106 19.19 9.22 21.53
CA ILE A 106 20.34 9.84 22.20
C ILE A 106 19.80 10.79 23.29
N GLY A 107 20.55 10.93 24.40
CA GLY A 107 20.15 11.74 25.56
C GLY A 107 20.35 13.25 25.40
N ASP A 108 20.39 13.75 24.15
CA ASP A 108 20.56 15.15 23.76
C ASP A 108 19.95 15.36 22.36
N ASP A 109 19.71 16.61 21.96
CA ASP A 109 19.26 16.96 20.61
C ASP A 109 20.32 16.61 19.55
N ILE A 110 19.88 16.14 18.38
CA ILE A 110 20.78 15.73 17.30
C ILE A 110 20.45 16.41 15.97
N VAL A 111 21.48 16.56 15.14
CA VAL A 111 21.35 16.90 13.71
C VAL A 111 21.67 15.64 12.91
N VAL A 112 20.79 15.28 11.98
CA VAL A 112 20.94 14.12 11.12
C VAL A 112 21.03 14.58 9.67
N ASP A 113 22.12 14.25 9.00
CA ASP A 113 22.27 14.33 7.55
C ASP A 113 21.88 12.98 6.94
N LEU A 114 20.76 12.96 6.21
CA LEU A 114 20.21 11.78 5.57
C LEU A 114 20.42 11.88 4.06
N SER A 115 20.93 10.80 3.46
CA SER A 115 20.97 10.60 2.01
C SER A 115 20.38 9.26 1.65
N LEU A 116 19.51 9.23 0.63
CA LEU A 116 18.85 8.02 0.16
C LEU A 116 18.89 7.95 -1.36
N THR A 117 19.06 6.73 -1.84
CA THR A 117 18.87 6.32 -3.24
C THR A 117 17.66 5.40 -3.33
N TYR A 118 16.94 5.47 -4.45
CA TYR A 118 15.83 4.60 -4.82
C TYR A 118 16.21 3.84 -6.08
N GLU A 119 16.24 2.50 -6.00
CA GLU A 119 16.67 1.63 -7.12
C GLU A 119 18.04 2.05 -7.72
N GLY A 120 18.91 2.62 -6.89
CA GLY A 120 20.25 3.08 -7.25
C GLY A 120 20.35 4.51 -7.79
N ASP A 121 19.23 5.24 -7.91
CA ASP A 121 19.20 6.65 -8.30
C ASP A 121 19.02 7.57 -7.08
N ASP A 122 19.66 8.74 -7.09
CA ASP A 122 19.52 9.74 -6.01
C ASP A 122 18.05 10.11 -5.79
N PHE A 123 17.58 9.97 -4.54
CA PHE A 123 16.16 10.13 -4.20
C PHE A 123 15.92 11.29 -3.23
N LEU A 124 16.63 11.30 -2.10
CA LEU A 124 16.48 12.29 -1.04
C LEU A 124 17.83 12.66 -0.45
N SER A 125 18.02 13.94 -0.16
CA SER A 125 19.10 14.42 0.69
C SER A 125 18.56 15.55 1.56
N GLU A 126 18.58 15.35 2.87
CA GLU A 126 17.95 16.25 3.83
C GLU A 126 18.73 16.27 5.16
N THR A 127 18.81 17.45 5.76
CA THR A 127 19.35 17.64 7.11
C THR A 127 18.22 17.98 8.06
N VAL A 128 18.06 17.21 9.14
CA VAL A 128 16.99 17.41 10.12
C VAL A 128 17.51 17.52 11.54
N GLU A 129 16.87 18.38 12.33
CA GLU A 129 17.07 18.45 13.78
C GLU A 129 16.01 17.59 14.49
N ILE A 130 16.43 16.75 15.41
CA ILE A 130 15.55 15.87 16.20
C ILE A 130 15.83 16.09 17.68
N GLU A 131 14.85 16.60 18.41
CA GLU A 131 14.96 16.82 19.87
C GLU A 131 15.09 15.49 20.64
N GLU A 132 15.68 15.54 21.84
CA GLU A 132 15.81 14.38 22.74
C GLU A 132 14.46 13.65 22.93
N GLY A 133 14.44 12.35 22.61
CA GLY A 133 13.27 11.48 22.82
C GLY A 133 12.08 11.75 21.88
N ASN A 134 12.26 12.56 20.84
CA ASN A 134 11.25 12.81 19.81
C ASN A 134 11.56 12.05 18.51
N ASP A 135 10.54 11.97 17.64
CA ASP A 135 10.66 11.46 16.28
C ASP A 135 10.33 12.53 15.24
N VAL A 136 10.92 12.38 14.05
CA VAL A 136 10.60 13.18 12.87
C VAL A 136 10.22 12.25 11.72
N LYS A 137 9.12 12.62 11.03
CA LYS A 137 8.70 11.99 9.79
C LYS A 137 9.31 12.72 8.60
N ILE A 138 10.20 12.02 7.91
CA ILE A 138 10.83 12.44 6.67
C ILE A 138 9.94 12.04 5.51
N ALA A 139 9.20 13.01 4.96
CA ALA A 139 8.31 12.80 3.83
C ALA A 139 8.94 13.36 2.55
N SER A 140 8.97 12.56 1.49
CA SER A 140 9.21 13.05 0.14
C SER A 140 7.97 13.79 -0.38
N GLU A 141 8.14 14.86 -1.17
CA GLU A 141 7.04 15.56 -1.84
C GLU A 141 6.16 14.62 -2.70
N LYS A 142 6.71 13.48 -3.12
CA LYS A 142 6.09 12.48 -3.99
C LYS A 142 5.88 11.13 -3.28
N GLY A 143 5.86 11.11 -1.94
CA GLY A 143 5.85 9.86 -1.18
C GLY A 143 7.08 8.99 -1.43
N TYR A 144 7.07 7.76 -0.90
CA TYR A 144 8.14 6.77 -1.10
C TYR A 144 7.63 5.65 -2.01
N PRO A 145 7.99 5.61 -3.29
CA PRO A 145 7.63 4.51 -4.19
C PRO A 145 7.95 3.12 -3.64
N TYR A 146 7.15 2.12 -3.97
CA TYR A 146 7.49 0.72 -3.72
C TYR A 146 8.77 0.34 -4.48
N GLY A 147 9.71 -0.30 -3.79
CA GLY A 147 11.05 -0.63 -4.29
C GLY A 147 12.10 -0.63 -3.20
N SER A 148 13.37 -0.61 -3.61
CA SER A 148 14.52 -0.71 -2.71
C SER A 148 15.15 0.65 -2.45
N TYR A 149 15.46 0.89 -1.18
CA TYR A 149 16.12 2.09 -0.69
C TYR A 149 17.42 1.73 -0.01
N GLU A 150 18.46 2.48 -0.33
CA GLU A 150 19.78 2.39 0.30
C GLU A 150 20.32 3.80 0.54
N GLY A 151 21.05 4.00 1.62
CA GLY A 151 21.56 5.33 1.93
C GLY A 151 22.47 5.38 3.15
N THR A 152 22.77 6.61 3.56
CA THR A 152 23.61 6.90 4.70
C THR A 152 22.91 7.89 5.63
N LEU A 153 22.98 7.60 6.91
CA LEU A 153 22.54 8.45 8.01
C LEU A 153 23.77 8.90 8.78
N GLU A 154 24.00 10.20 8.86
CA GLU A 154 25.14 10.80 9.55
C GLU A 154 24.68 11.75 10.65
N THR A 155 25.38 11.72 11.78
CA THR A 155 25.31 12.69 12.87
C THR A 155 26.71 13.22 13.13
N GLU A 156 26.91 14.05 14.15
CA GLU A 156 28.24 14.52 14.52
C GLU A 156 29.20 13.36 14.90
N THR A 157 28.67 12.28 15.49
CA THR A 157 29.49 11.19 16.06
C THR A 157 29.31 9.83 15.37
N LEU A 158 28.31 9.68 14.52
CA LEU A 158 27.92 8.42 13.89
C LEU A 158 27.71 8.59 12.39
N SER A 159 28.15 7.63 11.59
CA SER A 159 27.82 7.51 10.16
C SER A 159 27.52 6.04 9.88
N GLU A 160 26.29 5.75 9.48
CA GLU A 160 25.78 4.38 9.29
C GLU A 160 25.07 4.24 7.96
N ASN A 161 25.22 3.06 7.34
CA ASN A 161 24.46 2.72 6.15
C ASN A 161 23.10 2.15 6.56
N ILE A 162 22.05 2.63 5.90
CA ILE A 162 20.68 2.19 6.13
C ILE A 162 20.07 1.72 4.81
N GLY A 163 19.04 0.88 4.91
CA GLY A 163 18.33 0.41 3.72
C GLY A 163 17.09 -0.40 4.05
N TRP A 164 16.10 -0.34 3.18
CA TRP A 164 14.87 -1.10 3.32
C TRP A 164 14.23 -1.37 1.96
N THR A 165 13.35 -2.38 1.92
CA THR A 165 12.54 -2.66 0.73
C THR A 165 11.07 -2.40 1.05
N ALA A 166 10.49 -1.45 0.32
CA ALA A 166 9.06 -1.22 0.25
C ALA A 166 8.40 -2.26 -0.67
N ALA A 167 8.14 -3.45 -0.14
CA ALA A 167 7.51 -4.55 -0.89
C ALA A 167 6.29 -5.18 -0.18
N SER A 168 5.85 -4.64 0.96
CA SER A 168 4.78 -5.28 1.72
C SER A 168 3.41 -5.07 1.08
N GLN A 169 2.76 -6.18 0.76
CA GLN A 169 1.42 -6.22 0.17
C GLN A 169 0.31 -5.78 1.14
N LYS A 170 0.56 -5.69 2.45
CA LYS A 170 -0.50 -5.82 3.47
C LYS A 170 -0.97 -4.50 4.06
N VAL A 171 -0.05 -3.55 4.20
CA VAL A 171 -0.29 -2.24 4.82
C VAL A 171 0.73 -1.26 4.25
N LYS A 172 0.32 0.01 4.15
CA LYS A 172 1.22 1.13 3.90
C LYS A 172 2.23 1.23 5.06
N ARG A 173 3.41 0.63 4.90
CA ARG A 173 4.44 0.60 5.96
C ARG A 173 5.19 1.93 6.02
N GLU A 174 5.46 2.39 7.23
CA GLU A 174 6.38 3.51 7.50
C GLU A 174 7.67 2.90 8.04
N PRO A 175 8.79 2.92 7.31
CA PRO A 175 10.06 2.44 7.86
C PRO A 175 10.46 3.35 9.02
N ARG A 176 10.92 2.75 10.12
CA ARG A 176 11.40 3.47 11.31
C ARG A 176 12.81 3.07 11.66
N TYR A 177 13.66 4.06 11.94
CA TYR A 177 14.97 3.87 12.55
C TYR A 177 15.05 4.60 13.88
N ASP A 178 15.64 3.92 14.86
CA ASP A 178 15.96 4.49 16.17
C ASP A 178 17.47 4.76 16.20
N ILE A 179 17.85 6.01 16.47
CA ILE A 179 19.24 6.47 16.43
C ILE A 179 19.81 6.45 17.84
N HIS A 180 20.93 5.77 18.03
CA HIS A 180 21.67 5.71 19.30
C HIS A 180 23.08 6.27 19.12
N GLU A 181 23.79 6.53 20.23
CA GLU A 181 25.12 7.16 20.21
C GLU A 181 26.14 6.42 19.34
N GLU A 182 26.07 5.09 19.31
CA GLU A 182 27.07 4.23 18.67
C GLU A 182 26.52 3.42 17.48
N TYR A 183 25.21 3.44 17.24
CA TYR A 183 24.58 2.63 16.19
C TYR A 183 23.18 3.15 15.81
N VAL A 184 22.69 2.73 14.65
CA VAL A 184 21.31 2.92 14.22
C VAL A 184 20.60 1.56 14.25
N GLN A 185 19.39 1.50 14.82
CA GLN A 185 18.57 0.30 14.86
C GLN A 185 17.37 0.42 13.91
N GLY A 186 17.12 -0.61 13.08
CA GLY A 186 16.02 -0.64 12.11
C GLY A 186 16.41 -1.32 10.80
N PRO A 187 15.58 -1.20 9.74
CA PRO A 187 14.26 -0.59 9.76
C PRO A 187 13.26 -1.49 10.50
N TRP A 188 12.51 -0.92 11.45
CA TRP A 188 11.36 -1.62 12.01
C TRP A 188 10.19 -1.52 11.04
N VAL A 189 9.73 -2.69 10.59
CA VAL A 189 8.52 -2.84 9.77
C VAL A 189 7.59 -3.77 10.53
N GLY A 190 6.53 -3.23 11.14
CA GLY A 190 5.67 -3.98 12.09
C GLY A 190 5.21 -5.36 11.58
N ASP A 191 5.28 -6.37 12.46
CA ASP A 191 4.83 -7.74 12.22
C ASP A 191 3.30 -7.82 12.23
N TYR A 192 2.69 -8.18 11.10
CA TYR A 192 1.26 -8.46 10.96
C TYR A 192 1.02 -9.62 9.98
N ASP A 193 -0.16 -10.24 10.09
CA ASP A 193 -0.54 -11.53 9.49
C ASP A 193 0.05 -11.76 8.09
N THR A 194 0.94 -12.72 7.98
CA THR A 194 1.68 -13.00 6.76
C THR A 194 0.86 -13.73 5.70
N ARG A 195 -0.40 -14.12 5.97
CA ARG A 195 -1.16 -14.96 5.04
C ARG A 195 -1.99 -14.19 4.01
N PRO A 196 -1.73 -14.41 2.70
CA PRO A 196 -2.59 -14.03 1.59
C PRO A 196 -4.08 -13.91 1.89
N CYS A 197 -4.71 -12.82 1.45
CA CYS A 197 -6.17 -12.82 1.32
C CYS A 197 -6.55 -13.96 0.39
N SER A 198 -7.35 -14.89 0.91
CA SER A 198 -7.88 -16.05 0.21
C SER A 198 -9.29 -16.29 0.74
N TRP A 199 -10.23 -16.56 -0.16
CA TRP A 199 -11.64 -16.70 0.18
C TRP A 199 -12.05 -18.17 0.15
N ASP A 200 -12.99 -18.55 1.01
CA ASP A 200 -13.67 -19.85 0.91
C ASP A 200 -14.90 -19.79 0.00
N GLU A 201 -15.58 -20.94 -0.14
CA GLU A 201 -16.76 -21.08 -1.00
C GLU A 201 -17.96 -20.23 -0.53
N ASP A 202 -17.95 -19.80 0.74
CA ASP A 202 -18.99 -18.95 1.33
C ASP A 202 -18.64 -17.46 1.23
N GLY A 203 -17.47 -17.12 0.65
CA GLY A 203 -16.98 -15.75 0.51
C GLY A 203 -16.34 -15.17 1.77
N GLU A 204 -15.98 -16.00 2.75
CA GLU A 204 -15.27 -15.57 3.97
C GLU A 204 -13.74 -15.66 3.78
N LEU A 205 -12.97 -14.78 4.44
CA LEU A 205 -11.51 -14.85 4.38
C LEU A 205 -11.00 -16.07 5.18
N LYS A 206 -10.17 -16.89 4.54
CA LYS A 206 -9.46 -18.01 5.17
C LYS A 206 -8.40 -17.47 6.14
N ARG A 207 -8.71 -17.49 7.43
CA ARG A 207 -7.83 -17.06 8.52
C ARG A 207 -7.03 -18.19 9.18
#